data_AF-A0A356KSI9-F1
#
_entry.id   AF-A0A356KSI9-F1
#
_cell.length_a   1.000
_cell.length_b   1.000
_cell.length_c   1.000
_cell.angle_alpha   90.00
_cell.angle_beta   90.00
_cell.angle_gamma   90.00
#
_symmetry.space_group_name_H-M   'P 1'
#
loop_
_entity.id
_entity.type
_entity.pdbx_description
1 polymer ?
#
loop_
_entity_poly.entity_id
_entity_poly.type
_entity_poly.pdbx_seq_one_letter_code
_entity_poly.pdbx_strand_id
1 'polypeptide(L)' 'PEQAFFVRCDEDLNPPEVREAGEFHVEIGVAAVRPAEFIVFRIGQQAKDIITEEPVS' A
#
# COMPACT_ATOMS: atom_id res chain seq x y z
N PRO A 1 -26.64 -1.91 -10.51
CA PRO A 1 -25.77 -2.01 -9.32
C PRO A 1 -24.40 -1.43 -9.66
N GLU A 2 -24.24 -0.14 -9.33
CA GLU A 2 -22.97 0.57 -9.39
C GLU A 2 -21.94 -0.23 -8.58
N GLN A 3 -20.80 -0.53 -9.19
CA GLN A 3 -19.72 -1.27 -8.55
C GLN A 3 -19.26 -0.46 -7.33
N ALA A 4 -19.65 -0.87 -6.11
CA ALA A 4 -19.30 -0.15 -4.90
C ALA A 4 -17.88 -0.54 -4.49
N PHE A 5 -16.89 0.25 -4.92
CA PHE A 5 -15.53 0.15 -4.40
C PHE A 5 -15.19 1.43 -3.64
N PHE A 6 -14.25 1.33 -2.70
CA PHE A 6 -13.65 2.48 -2.05
C PHE A 6 -12.14 2.27 -1.92
N VAL A 7 -11.41 3.38 -1.92
CA VAL A 7 -9.99 3.41 -1.60
C VAL A 7 -9.81 4.51 -0.57
N ARG A 8 -9.18 4.17 0.55
CA ARG A 8 -8.87 5.10 1.64
C ARG A 8 -7.37 5.13 1.84
N CYS A 9 -6.84 6.35 1.81
CA CYS A 9 -5.44 6.68 2.01
C CYS A 9 -5.40 8.07 2.64
N ASP A 10 -5.64 8.14 3.94
CA ASP A 10 -5.75 9.37 4.71
C ASP A 10 -4.73 9.40 5.85
N GLU A 11 -4.75 10.49 6.62
CA GLU A 11 -3.85 10.75 7.74
C GLU A 11 -4.15 9.88 8.96
N ASP A 12 -5.40 9.42 9.11
CA ASP A 12 -5.76 8.43 10.14
C ASP A 12 -5.11 7.07 9.85
N LEU A 13 -5.03 6.70 8.56
CA LEU A 13 -4.37 5.47 8.10
C LEU A 13 -2.84 5.61 8.00
N ASN A 14 -2.34 6.83 7.78
CA ASN A 14 -0.91 7.13 7.64
C ASN A 14 -0.50 8.29 8.56
N PRO A 15 -0.54 8.09 9.88
CA PRO A 15 -0.10 9.12 10.82
C PRO A 15 1.41 9.32 10.73
N PRO A 16 1.95 10.42 11.28
CA PRO A 16 3.37 10.76 11.18
C PRO A 16 4.29 9.62 11.63
N GLU A 17 3.94 8.89 12.70
CA GLU A 17 4.78 7.82 13.23
C GLU A 17 4.92 6.66 12.25
N VAL A 18 3.86 6.31 11.52
CA VAL A 18 3.85 5.25 10.49
C VAL A 18 4.68 5.68 9.27
N ARG A 19 4.55 6.94 8.86
CA ARG A 19 5.29 7.51 7.73
C ARG A 19 6.78 7.63 8.04
N GLU A 20 7.12 8.04 9.25
CA GLU A 20 8.49 8.13 9.75
C GLU A 20 9.14 6.76 9.92
N ALA A 21 8.35 5.73 10.24
CA ALA A 21 8.76 4.33 10.20
C ALA A 21 8.97 3.78 8.78
N GLY A 22 8.68 4.58 7.74
CA GLY A 22 8.85 4.20 6.34
C GLY A 22 7.74 3.30 5.80
N GLU A 23 6.59 3.26 6.47
CA GLU A 23 5.43 2.47 6.08
C GLU A 23 4.39 3.32 5.32
N PHE A 24 3.65 2.68 4.41
CA PHE A 24 2.57 3.31 3.65
C PHE A 24 1.38 2.36 3.51
N HIS A 25 0.25 2.76 4.06
CA HIS A 25 -0.94 1.92 4.20
C HIS A 25 -2.07 2.46 3.31
N VAL A 26 -2.72 1.56 2.56
CA VAL A 26 -3.86 1.86 1.68
C VAL A 26 -4.95 0.83 1.93
N GLU A 27 -6.15 1.30 2.26
CA GLU A 27 -7.31 0.45 2.46
C GLU A 27 -8.18 0.43 1.21
N ILE A 28 -8.52 -0.75 0.73
CA ILE A 28 -9.27 -0.93 -0.52
C ILE A 28 -10.45 -1.85 -0.26
N GLY A 29 -11.67 -1.34 -0.39
CA GLY A 29 -12.90 -2.13 -0.35
C GLY A 29 -13.46 -2.32 -1.75
N VAL A 30 -13.87 -3.54 -2.07
CA VAL A 30 -14.42 -3.87 -3.40
C VAL A 30 -15.66 -4.74 -3.24
N ALA A 31 -16.82 -4.27 -3.70
CA ALA A 31 -18.02 -5.09 -3.84
C ALA A 31 -17.98 -5.89 -5.14
N ALA A 32 -17.33 -7.06 -5.10
CA ALA A 32 -17.24 -7.95 -6.25
C ALA A 32 -18.63 -8.52 -6.63
N VAL A 33 -19.07 -8.31 -7.88
CA VAL A 33 -20.26 -8.96 -8.45
C VAL A 33 -19.87 -10.32 -9.02
N ARG A 34 -20.76 -11.33 -8.89
CA ARG A 34 -20.53 -12.66 -9.48
C ARG A 34 -20.67 -12.61 -11.02
N PRO A 35 -19.90 -13.43 -11.78
CA PRO A 35 -18.71 -14.18 -11.36
C PRO A 35 -17.51 -13.24 -11.37
N ALA A 36 -16.77 -13.17 -10.26
CA ALA A 36 -15.62 -12.29 -10.16
C ALA A 36 -14.49 -12.79 -11.06
N GLU A 37 -14.40 -12.29 -12.30
CA GLU A 37 -13.30 -12.57 -13.24
C GLU A 37 -12.03 -11.73 -12.94
N PHE A 38 -11.78 -11.42 -11.66
CA PHE A 38 -10.53 -10.96 -11.05
C PHE A 38 -10.21 -9.45 -11.08
N ILE A 39 -9.98 -8.88 -9.88
CA ILE A 39 -9.35 -7.57 -9.65
C ILE A 39 -7.98 -7.83 -9.02
N VAL A 40 -6.91 -7.30 -9.60
CA VAL A 40 -5.52 -7.52 -9.15
C VAL A 40 -4.88 -6.19 -8.79
N PHE A 41 -4.78 -5.92 -7.48
CA PHE A 41 -3.95 -4.84 -6.97
C PHE A 41 -2.50 -5.32 -6.88
N ARG A 42 -1.56 -4.58 -7.50
CA ARG A 42 -0.12 -4.77 -7.28
C ARG A 42 0.43 -3.51 -6.62
N ILE A 43 0.78 -3.66 -5.36
CA ILE A 43 1.37 -2.59 -4.55
C ILE A 43 2.80 -3.04 -4.22
N GLY A 44 3.78 -2.17 -4.44
CA GLY A 44 5.17 -2.45 -4.14
C GLY A 44 5.87 -1.19 -3.64
N GLN A 45 6.52 -1.29 -2.50
CA GLN A 45 7.49 -0.31 -2.03
C GLN A 45 8.86 -0.80 -2.47
N GLN A 46 9.47 -0.13 -3.45
CA GLN A 46 10.88 -0.35 -3.76
C GLN A 46 11.70 0.43 -2.73
N ALA A 47 12.32 -0.28 -1.79
CA ALA A 47 13.42 0.29 -1.03
C ALA A 47 14.48 0.75 -2.05
N LYS A 48 14.88 2.03 -2.01
CA LYS A 48 16.20 2.37 -2.55
C LYS A 48 17.17 1.54 -1.74
N ASP A 49 17.94 0.67 -2.40
CA ASP A 49 19.10 0.05 -1.79
C ASP A 49 19.96 1.18 -1.21
N ILE A 50 19.86 1.41 0.10
CA ILE A 50 20.95 2.06 0.82
C ILE A 50 21.95 0.92 0.96
N ILE A 51 22.80 0.77 -0.05
CA ILE A 51 24.04 0.02 0.11
C ILE A 51 24.90 0.88 1.03
N THR A 52 24.71 0.72 2.35
CA THR A 52 25.81 0.99 3.27
C THR A 52 26.82 -0.13 3.05
N GLU A 53 27.74 0.07 2.11
CA GLU A 53 29.04 -0.57 2.24
C GLU A 53 29.68 0.06 3.47
N GLU A 54 29.56 -0.59 4.63
CA GLU A 54 30.50 -0.33 5.71
C GLU A 54 31.89 -0.67 5.17
N PRO A 55 32.89 0.23 5.26
CA PRO A 55 34.25 -0.15 4.98
C PRO A 55 34.69 -1.12 6.09
N VAL A 56 34.67 -2.42 5.81
CA VAL A 56 35.30 -3.40 6.69
C VAL A 56 36.80 -3.37 6.43
N SER A 57 37.47 -2.68 7.35
CA SER A 57 38.91 -2.56 7.61
C SER A 57 39.74 -1.57 6.80
#